data_AF-A0A6L9SU95-F1
#
_entry.id   AF-A0A6L9SU95-F1
#
_cell.length_a   1.000
_cell.length_b   1.000
_cell.length_c   1.000
_cell.angle_alpha   90.00
_cell.angle_beta   90.00
_cell.angle_gamma   90.00
#
_symmetry.space_group_name_H-M   'P 1'
#
loop_
_entity.id
_entity.type
_entity.pdbx_description
1 polymer ?
#
loop_
_entity_poly.entity_id
_entity_poly.type
_entity_poly.pdbx_seq_one_letter_code
_entity_poly.pdbx_strand_id
1 'polypeptide(L)'
;MSIRHPFDDWTMESSLGLLAIITTIITATITAGTIGLCAYELTQPEPAVPTQTVSQYLDKQGDVKRLCLVYKTGQHVDALSCDLIDDTKGTLK
;
A
#
# COMPACT_ATOMS: atom_id res chain seq x y z
N MET A 1 -43.89 -28.98 -22.76
CA MET A 1 -42.52 -28.48 -22.50
C MET A 1 -41.81 -29.57 -21.72
N SER A 2 -40.83 -30.26 -22.32
CA SER A 2 -40.12 -31.38 -21.67
C SER A 2 -38.88 -30.83 -20.99
N ILE A 3 -38.85 -30.91 -19.66
CA ILE A 3 -37.66 -30.60 -18.85
C ILE A 3 -36.75 -31.81 -19.00
N ARG A 4 -35.59 -31.63 -19.64
CA ARG A 4 -34.57 -32.68 -19.66
C ARG A 4 -33.89 -32.71 -18.30
N HIS A 5 -33.82 -33.89 -17.70
CA HIS A 5 -33.01 -34.17 -16.52
C HIS A 5 -31.69 -34.80 -16.98
N PRO A 6 -30.62 -34.01 -17.15
CA PRO A 6 -29.37 -34.51 -17.76
C PRO A 6 -28.59 -35.49 -16.88
N PHE A 7 -29.08 -35.78 -15.67
CA PHE A 7 -28.38 -36.55 -14.63
C PHE A 7 -29.16 -37.75 -14.10
N ASP A 8 -30.30 -38.10 -14.69
CA ASP A 8 -31.16 -39.20 -14.19
C ASP A 8 -30.47 -40.58 -14.26
N ASP A 9 -29.58 -40.79 -15.23
CA ASP A 9 -28.90 -42.09 -15.46
C ASP A 9 -27.46 -42.14 -14.93
N TRP A 10 -27.06 -41.21 -14.07
CA TRP A 10 -25.67 -41.10 -13.64
C TRP A 10 -25.27 -42.16 -12.62
N THR A 11 -24.11 -42.79 -12.85
CA THR A 11 -23.45 -43.63 -11.84
C THR A 11 -22.73 -42.76 -10.81
N MET A 12 -22.59 -43.28 -9.59
CA MET A 12 -21.90 -42.56 -8.49
C MET A 12 -20.47 -42.15 -8.88
N GLU A 13 -19.77 -42.98 -9.65
CA GLU A 13 -18.41 -42.70 -10.14
C GLU A 13 -18.38 -41.48 -11.08
N SER A 14 -19.38 -41.34 -11.95
CA SER A 14 -19.46 -40.19 -12.87
C SER A 14 -19.72 -38.88 -12.12
N SER A 15 -20.56 -38.93 -11.08
CA SER A 15 -20.84 -37.77 -10.22
C SER A 15 -19.62 -37.31 -9.43
N LEU A 16 -18.85 -38.26 -8.88
CA LEU A 16 -17.63 -37.96 -8.11
C LEU A 16 -16.51 -37.44 -9.01
N GLY A 17 -16.37 -38.02 -10.21
CA GLY A 17 -15.41 -37.55 -11.22
C GLY A 17 -15.70 -36.11 -11.66
N LEU A 18 -16.96 -35.77 -11.91
CA LEU A 18 -17.35 -34.40 -12.25
C LEU A 18 -17.03 -33.42 -11.11
N LEU A 19 -17.33 -33.79 -9.86
CA LEU A 19 -17.03 -32.96 -8.69
C LEU A 19 -15.53 -32.70 -8.53
N ALA A 20 -14.70 -33.71 -8.76
CA ALA A 20 -13.24 -33.57 -8.75
C ALA A 20 -12.75 -32.62 -9.87
N ILE A 21 -13.31 -32.73 -11.07
CA ILE A 21 -12.96 -31.83 -12.19
C ILE A 21 -13.39 -30.39 -11.88
N ILE A 22 -14.59 -30.18 -11.37
CA ILE A 22 -15.07 -28.83 -11.04
C ILE A 22 -14.22 -28.21 -9.93
N THR A 23 -13.94 -28.95 -8.86
CA THR A 23 -13.13 -28.46 -7.74
C THR A 23 -11.69 -28.15 -8.16
N THR A 24 -11.09 -28.96 -9.03
CA THR A 24 -9.74 -28.68 -9.56
C THR A 24 -9.74 -27.43 -10.45
N ILE A 25 -10.73 -27.24 -11.31
CA ILE A 25 -10.85 -26.02 -12.14
C ILE A 25 -11.01 -24.77 -11.27
N ILE A 26 -11.88 -24.82 -10.26
CA ILE A 26 -12.08 -23.68 -9.34
C ILE A 26 -10.78 -23.37 -8.60
N THR A 27 -10.10 -24.39 -8.07
CA THR A 27 -8.85 -24.18 -7.34
C THR A 27 -7.75 -23.61 -8.24
N ALA A 28 -7.63 -24.12 -9.46
CA ALA A 28 -6.64 -23.63 -10.43
C ALA A 28 -6.91 -22.17 -10.85
N THR A 29 -8.18 -21.82 -11.10
CA THR A 29 -8.56 -20.46 -11.49
C THR A 29 -8.35 -19.45 -10.36
N ILE A 30 -8.67 -19.81 -9.12
CA ILE A 30 -8.37 -18.96 -7.95
C ILE A 30 -6.86 -18.75 -7.83
N THR A 31 -6.07 -19.82 -7.94
CA THR A 31 -4.60 -19.73 -7.80
C THR A 31 -3.99 -18.87 -8.90
N ALA A 32 -4.43 -19.03 -10.14
CA ALA A 32 -3.97 -18.19 -11.25
C ALA A 32 -4.40 -16.72 -11.06
N GLY A 33 -5.63 -16.49 -10.59
CA GLY A 33 -6.17 -15.16 -10.33
C GLY A 33 -5.40 -14.41 -9.23
N THR A 34 -5.05 -15.07 -8.12
CA THR A 34 -4.27 -14.45 -7.04
C THR A 34 -2.86 -14.11 -7.49
N ILE A 35 -2.19 -15.00 -8.23
CA ILE A 35 -0.86 -14.74 -8.79
C ILE A 35 -0.92 -13.54 -9.76
N GLY A 36 -1.93 -13.50 -10.62
CA GLY A 36 -2.14 -12.39 -11.55
C GLY A 36 -2.36 -11.05 -10.84
N LEU A 37 -3.14 -11.04 -9.76
CA LEU A 37 -3.37 -9.84 -8.94
C LEU A 37 -2.06 -9.36 -8.30
N CYS A 38 -1.29 -10.26 -7.67
CA CYS A 38 -0.01 -9.91 -7.08
C CYS A 38 0.98 -9.38 -8.11
N ALA A 39 1.04 -10.00 -9.29
CA ALA A 39 1.87 -9.53 -10.39
C ALA A 39 1.44 -8.14 -10.88
N TYR A 40 0.13 -7.87 -10.93
CA TYR A 40 -0.39 -6.57 -11.32
C TYR A 40 0.09 -5.46 -10.36
N GLU A 41 -0.01 -5.67 -9.05
CA GLU A 41 0.46 -4.71 -8.03
C GLU A 41 1.97 -4.43 -8.17
N LEU A 42 2.78 -5.44 -8.46
CA LEU A 42 4.23 -5.27 -8.69
C LEU A 42 4.57 -4.48 -9.97
N THR A 43 3.63 -4.41 -10.92
CA THR A 43 3.81 -3.63 -12.16
C THR A 43 3.23 -2.23 -12.07
N GLN A 44 2.42 -1.94 -11.05
CA GLN A 44 1.95 -0.58 -10.84
C GLN A 44 3.15 0.27 -10.41
N PRO A 45 3.33 1.47 -10.99
CA PRO A 45 4.24 2.44 -10.41
C PRO A 45 3.75 2.72 -8.99
N GLU A 46 4.63 2.52 -8.01
CA GLU A 46 4.35 2.84 -6.61
C GLU A 46 3.72 4.25 -6.58
N PRO A 47 2.54 4.44 -5.95
CA PRO A 47 1.99 5.77 -5.81
C PRO A 47 3.10 6.59 -5.18
N ALA A 48 3.54 7.65 -5.86
CA ALA A 48 4.68 8.45 -5.42
C ALA A 48 4.38 8.96 -4.01
N VAL A 49 4.78 8.20 -2.98
CA VAL A 49 4.65 8.60 -1.59
C VAL A 49 5.50 9.84 -1.53
N PRO A 50 4.89 11.01 -1.38
CA PRO A 50 5.63 12.22 -1.65
C PRO A 50 6.67 12.34 -0.56
N THR A 51 7.95 12.26 -0.95
CA THR A 51 9.07 12.14 -0.03
C THR A 51 9.04 13.30 0.94
N GLN A 52 8.68 13.02 2.19
CA GLN A 52 8.71 14.02 3.24
C GLN A 52 10.16 14.25 3.64
N THR A 53 10.68 15.44 3.34
CA THR A 53 12.02 15.85 3.69
C THR A 53 11.94 16.86 4.83
N VAL A 54 12.65 16.60 5.92
CA VAL A 54 12.81 17.55 7.03
C VAL A 54 14.18 18.20 6.91
N SER A 55 14.21 19.51 6.67
CA SER A 55 15.44 20.31 6.64
C SER A 55 15.53 21.18 7.87
N GLN A 56 16.72 21.27 8.48
CA GLN A 56 16.96 22.12 9.64
C GLN A 56 17.97 23.21 9.30
N TYR A 57 17.74 24.44 9.75
CA TYR A 57 18.73 25.51 9.67
C TYR A 57 18.69 26.40 10.91
N LEU A 58 19.84 26.98 11.23
CA LEU A 58 20.00 27.90 12.36
C LEU A 58 19.93 29.34 11.84
N ASP A 59 18.90 30.07 12.26
CA ASP A 59 18.81 31.51 12.02
C ASP A 59 19.42 32.25 13.21
N LYS A 60 20.47 33.05 12.97
CA LYS A 60 21.12 33.86 14.00
C LYS A 60 20.94 35.33 13.68
N GLN A 61 20.17 36.03 14.51
CA GLN A 61 19.98 37.48 14.44
C GLN A 61 20.52 38.14 15.69
N GLY A 62 21.72 38.72 15.58
CA GLY A 62 22.43 39.31 16.72
C GLY A 62 22.75 38.24 17.78
N ASP A 63 22.23 38.45 18.99
CA ASP A 63 22.38 37.55 20.14
C ASP A 63 21.34 36.40 20.14
N VAL A 64 20.29 36.51 19.33
CA VAL A 64 19.21 35.53 19.28
C VAL A 64 19.52 34.43 18.28
N LYS A 65 19.43 33.17 18.71
CA LYS A 65 19.53 31.97 17.86
C LYS A 65 18.16 31.28 17.78
N ARG A 66 17.74 30.89 16.58
CA ARG A 66 16.50 30.13 16.33
C ARG A 66 16.82 28.88 15.52
N LEU A 67 16.28 27.75 15.93
CA LEU A 67 16.31 26.51 15.15
C LEU A 67 15.03 26.46 14.32
N CYS A 68 15.17 26.49 13.00
CA CYS A 68 14.06 26.36 12.08
C CYS A 68 14.06 24.97 11.43
N LEU A 69 12.89 24.32 11.45
CA LEU A 69 12.57 23.03 10.85
C LEU A 69 11.61 23.28 9.69
N VAL A 70 11.96 22.82 8.49
CA VAL A 70 11.16 22.89 7.28
C VAL A 70 10.73 21.49 6.90
N TYR A 71 9.42 21.26 6.89
CA TYR A 71 8.81 20.02 6.44
C TYR A 71 8.38 20.21 5.00
N LYS A 72 8.94 19.42 4.08
CA LYS A 72 8.64 19.49 2.65
C LYS A 72 8.09 18.17 2.15
N THR A 73 7.00 18.24 1.41
CA THR A 73 6.43 17.11 0.67
C THR A 73 6.67 17.37 -0.82
N GLY A 74 7.70 16.73 -1.38
CA GLY A 74 8.18 17.03 -2.73
C GLY A 74 8.76 18.45 -2.84
N GLN A 75 8.13 19.32 -3.63
CA GLN A 75 8.55 20.72 -3.81
C GLN A 75 7.75 21.72 -2.95
N HIS A 76 6.73 21.24 -2.22
CA HIS A 76 5.90 22.08 -1.37
C HIS A 76 6.43 22.11 0.06
N VAL A 77 6.33 23.25 0.73
CA VAL A 77 6.60 23.39 2.18
C VAL A 77 5.27 23.23 2.90
N ASP A 78 5.10 22.14 3.64
CA ASP A 78 3.86 21.89 4.38
C ASP A 78 3.85 22.57 5.73
N ALA A 79 5.02 22.69 6.37
CA ALA A 79 5.16 23.33 7.66
C ALA A 79 6.55 23.93 7.85
N LEU A 80 6.59 25.02 8.61
CA LEU A 80 7.79 25.68 9.11
C LEU A 80 7.60 25.87 10.61
N SER A 81 8.49 25.29 11.43
CA SER A 81 8.56 25.58 12.86
C SER A 81 9.89 26.26 13.16
N CYS A 82 9.88 27.34 13.93
CA CYS A 82 11.10 28.03 14.34
C CYS A 82 11.06 28.27 15.85
N ASP A 83 11.90 27.52 16.58
CA ASP A 83 11.98 27.57 18.03
C ASP A 83 13.21 28.35 18.48
N LEU A 84 13.08 29.09 19.58
CA LEU A 84 14.18 29.87 20.14
C LEU A 84 15.16 28.93 20.85
N ILE A 85 16.45 29.07 20.56
CA ILE A 85 17.49 28.34 21.27
C ILE A 85 17.96 29.19 22.45
N ASP A 86 17.82 28.64 23.66
CA ASP A 86 18.45 29.21 24.86
C ASP A 86 19.93 28.80 24.90
N ASP A 87 20.83 29.76 24.65
CA ASP A 87 22.29 29.56 24.56
C ASP A 87 22.90 29.05 25.88
N THR A 88 22.19 29.21 27.00
CA THR A 88 22.64 28.78 28.33
C THR A 88 22.42 27.29 28.59
N LYS A 89 21.48 26.65 27.87
CA LYS A 89 21.08 25.25 28.12
C LYS A 89 21.04 24.37 26.87
N GLY A 90 21.24 24.93 25.68
CA GLY A 90 21.14 24.19 24.40
C GLY A 90 19.77 23.54 24.18
N THR A 91 18.74 24.03 24.86
CA THR A 91 17.39 23.45 24.87
C THR A 91 16.44 24.35 24.10
N LEU A 92 15.55 23.76 23.31
CA LEU A 92 14.45 24.46 22.61
C LEU A 92 13.37 24.84 23.62
N LYS A 93 12.80 26.03 23.49
CA LYS A 93 11.82 26.57 24.44
C LYS A 93 10.45 26.79 23.79
#